data_AF-A0A8C0E8U0-F1
#
_entry.id   AF-A0A8C0E8U0-F1
#
_cell.length_a   1.000
_cell.length_b   1.000
_cell.length_c   1.000
_cell.angle_alpha   90.00
_cell.angle_beta   90.00
_cell.angle_gamma   90.00
#
_symmetry.space_group_name_H-M   'P 1'
#
loop_
_entity.id
_entity.type
_entity.pdbx_description
1 polymer ?
#
loop_
_entity_poly.entity_id
_entity_poly.type
_entity_poly.pdbx_seq_one_letter_code
_entity_poly.pdbx_strand_id
1 'polypeptide(L)'
;MKAGVAALTAGILGSTGVLLFLIAFGTDYWLLATETCGVFERGNSTLQTGEAETPAEARKEILTFHHEGFFWRCWFFGEGYPETIWTFWYTSQAHPKFCMHGYLFPMPIALGPFPHPSYDTTAVYRGFWTAFIMLAVATGLVGGLLLVCGVPFVSPRSYKVGGGFLLASGGLFLLLIFLFVIWKEFAADFQKYILLERSEKCMDDVPVHVYYGWSFMFAAAGVPLVLLSGLLFFLIGRDIMKSLE
;
A
#
# COMPACT_ATOMS: atom_id res chain seq x y z
N MET A 1 -21.93 26.55 22.47
CA MET A 1 -22.52 25.64 21.45
C MET A 1 -21.62 25.42 20.23
N LYS A 2 -21.07 26.46 19.57
CA LYS A 2 -20.28 26.33 18.33
C LYS A 2 -18.98 25.50 18.47
N ALA A 3 -18.24 25.64 19.57
CA ALA A 3 -16.98 24.90 19.78
C ALA A 3 -17.18 23.39 20.00
N GLY A 4 -18.27 22.98 20.65
CA GLY A 4 -18.57 21.56 20.89
C GLY A 4 -18.93 20.80 19.60
N VAL A 5 -19.70 21.43 18.71
CA VAL A 5 -20.01 20.85 17.39
C VAL A 5 -18.75 20.74 16.54
N ALA A 6 -17.89 21.78 16.53
CA ALA A 6 -16.63 21.74 15.80
C ALA A 6 -15.68 20.65 16.31
N ALA A 7 -15.56 20.48 17.63
CA ALA A 7 -14.74 19.43 18.24
C ALA A 7 -15.28 18.02 17.95
N LEU A 8 -16.61 17.84 17.96
CA LEU A 8 -17.23 16.56 17.59
C LEU A 8 -16.97 16.21 16.13
N THR A 9 -17.20 17.16 15.20
CA THR A 9 -16.92 16.96 13.78
C THR A 9 -15.44 16.66 13.55
N ALA A 10 -14.54 17.40 14.19
CA ALA A 10 -13.10 17.14 14.13
C ALA A 10 -12.76 15.73 14.65
N GLY A 11 -13.39 15.30 15.74
CA GLY A 11 -13.20 13.96 16.31
C GLY A 11 -13.62 12.84 15.36
N ILE A 12 -14.77 12.96 14.70
CA ILE A 12 -15.27 11.98 13.73
C ILE A 12 -14.34 11.87 12.52
N LEU A 13 -13.93 13.02 11.96
CA LEU A 13 -13.00 13.09 10.83
C LEU A 13 -11.65 12.47 11.19
N GLY A 14 -11.09 12.86 12.34
CA GLY A 14 -9.80 12.37 12.81
C GLY A 14 -9.81 10.87 13.10
N SER A 15 -10.84 10.38 13.77
CA SER A 15 -10.98 8.95 14.09
C SER A 15 -11.12 8.10 12.83
N THR A 16 -11.96 8.55 11.88
CA THR A 16 -12.11 7.88 10.59
C THR A 16 -10.80 7.87 9.81
N GLY A 17 -10.12 9.02 9.73
CA GLY A 17 -8.85 9.14 9.02
C GLY A 17 -7.73 8.28 9.63
N VAL A 18 -7.60 8.26 10.96
CA VAL A 18 -6.62 7.40 11.65
C VAL A 18 -6.96 5.93 11.47
N LEU A 19 -8.24 5.55 11.48
CA LEU A 19 -8.65 4.17 11.19
C LEU A 19 -8.24 3.76 9.77
N LEU A 20 -8.44 4.62 8.77
CA LEU A 20 -7.99 4.36 7.40
C LEU A 20 -6.48 4.18 7.31
N PHE A 21 -5.70 4.98 8.03
CA PHE A 21 -4.24 4.81 8.13
C PHE A 21 -3.85 3.48 8.78
N LEU A 22 -4.53 3.05 9.83
CA LEU A 22 -4.28 1.75 10.47
C LEU A 22 -4.63 0.58 9.56
N ILE A 23 -5.74 0.66 8.83
CA ILE A 23 -6.12 -0.34 7.82
C ILE A 23 -5.06 -0.39 6.71
N ALA A 24 -4.65 0.78 6.19
CA ALA A 24 -3.62 0.87 5.17
C ALA A 24 -2.28 0.28 5.63
N PHE A 25 -1.91 0.52 6.90
CA PHE A 25 -0.69 0.00 7.51
C PHE A 25 -0.74 -1.51 7.74
N GLY A 26 -1.89 -2.05 8.16
CA GLY A 26 -2.03 -3.46 8.52
C GLY A 26 -2.25 -4.41 7.35
N THR A 27 -2.65 -3.91 6.18
CA THR A 27 -3.01 -4.72 5.01
C THR A 27 -1.85 -4.89 4.04
N ASP A 28 -1.94 -5.94 3.22
CA ASP A 28 -0.94 -6.37 2.23
C ASP A 28 -1.30 -5.96 0.79
N TYR A 29 -2.11 -4.91 0.65
CA TYR A 29 -2.64 -4.42 -0.64
C TYR A 29 -2.27 -2.95 -0.86
N TRP A 30 -1.03 -2.55 -0.61
CA TRP A 30 -0.52 -1.23 -1.00
C TRP A 30 -0.24 -1.16 -2.50
N LEU A 31 0.34 -2.22 -3.04
CA LEU A 31 0.67 -2.38 -4.46
C LEU A 31 0.18 -3.73 -4.96
N LEU A 32 -0.31 -3.77 -6.20
CA LEU A 32 -0.65 -5.00 -6.91
C LEU A 32 0.19 -5.10 -8.18
N ALA A 33 0.59 -6.30 -8.55
CA ALA A 33 1.19 -6.57 -9.85
C ALA A 33 0.68 -7.88 -10.45
N THR A 34 0.55 -7.94 -11.76
CA THR A 34 0.13 -9.15 -12.49
C THR A 34 1.16 -9.50 -13.55
N GLU A 35 1.34 -10.79 -13.75
CA GLU A 35 2.36 -11.33 -14.65
C GLU A 35 1.95 -12.71 -15.16
N THR A 36 2.24 -13.00 -16.43
CA THR A 36 1.87 -14.25 -17.11
C THR A 36 3.02 -15.25 -17.21
N CYS A 37 4.07 -15.10 -16.38
CA CYS A 37 5.19 -16.02 -16.40
C CYS A 37 4.82 -17.35 -15.74
N GLY A 38 4.23 -18.24 -16.54
CA GLY A 38 3.74 -19.55 -16.13
C GLY A 38 3.99 -20.58 -17.22
N VAL A 39 5.25 -20.92 -17.49
CA VAL A 39 5.55 -22.18 -18.17
C VAL A 39 5.80 -23.22 -17.08
N PHE A 40 4.78 -24.00 -16.75
CA PHE A 40 5.03 -25.33 -16.20
C PHE A 40 5.65 -26.14 -17.35
N GLU A 41 6.97 -26.36 -17.32
CA GLU A 41 7.54 -27.51 -17.99
C GLU A 41 6.91 -28.76 -17.35
N ARG A 42 5.88 -29.31 -18.00
CA ARG A 42 5.47 -30.68 -17.72
C ARG A 42 6.57 -31.57 -18.28
N GLY A 43 7.49 -31.97 -17.40
CA GLY A 43 8.59 -32.87 -17.74
C GLY A 43 8.12 -34.10 -18.51
N ASN A 44 8.85 -34.40 -19.59
CA ASN A 44 8.94 -35.66 -20.31
C ASN A 44 7.76 -36.65 -20.19
N SER A 45 6.97 -36.77 -21.25
CA SER A 45 6.33 -38.04 -21.60
C SER A 45 6.59 -38.30 -23.08
N THR A 46 7.51 -39.21 -23.31
CA THR A 46 7.89 -39.80 -24.59
C THR A 46 6.67 -40.36 -25.36
N LEU A 47 6.66 -40.12 -26.68
CA LEU A 47 6.17 -41.01 -27.75
C LEU A 47 4.66 -41.33 -27.78
N GLN A 48 3.92 -40.75 -28.74
CA GLN A 48 3.28 -41.52 -29.83
C GLN A 48 2.60 -40.63 -30.89
N THR A 49 2.80 -41.08 -32.12
CA THR A 49 2.29 -40.65 -33.43
C THR A 49 0.76 -40.69 -33.52
N GLY A 50 0.17 -39.77 -34.29
CA GLY A 50 -1.08 -40.05 -35.03
C GLY A 50 -2.27 -39.11 -34.81
N GLU A 51 -2.61 -38.40 -35.89
CA GLU A 51 -3.95 -37.95 -36.33
C GLU A 51 -4.74 -36.87 -35.56
N ALA A 52 -5.49 -36.13 -36.38
CA ALA A 52 -6.00 -34.80 -36.17
C ALA A 52 -7.39 -34.77 -35.54
N GLU A 53 -7.59 -33.89 -34.54
CA GLU A 53 -8.90 -33.29 -34.20
C GLU A 53 -8.71 -31.85 -33.69
N THR A 54 -9.41 -30.89 -34.33
CA THR A 54 -9.67 -29.51 -33.86
C THR A 54 -10.59 -29.50 -32.61
N PRO A 55 -10.69 -28.44 -31.77
CA PRO A 55 -10.40 -27.03 -32.02
C PRO A 55 -9.42 -26.40 -31.02
N ALA A 56 -8.92 -25.22 -31.35
CA ALA A 56 -8.10 -24.39 -30.46
C ALA A 56 -8.87 -24.06 -29.17
N GLU A 57 -8.74 -24.93 -28.16
CA GLU A 57 -8.91 -24.58 -26.76
C GLU A 57 -8.02 -23.35 -26.53
N ALA A 58 -8.65 -22.22 -26.28
CA ALA A 58 -7.99 -21.02 -25.78
C ALA A 58 -7.10 -21.46 -24.61
N ARG A 59 -5.79 -21.51 -24.85
CA ARG A 59 -4.79 -21.80 -23.82
C ARG A 59 -5.05 -20.80 -22.70
N LYS A 60 -5.70 -21.25 -21.62
CA LYS A 60 -5.90 -20.43 -20.43
C LYS A 60 -4.52 -20.12 -19.88
N GLU A 61 -4.06 -18.89 -20.04
CA GLU A 61 -2.81 -18.45 -19.44
C GLU A 61 -2.98 -18.44 -17.93
N ILE A 62 -2.02 -19.05 -17.22
CA ILE A 62 -1.96 -19.01 -15.77
C ILE A 62 -1.29 -17.68 -15.40
N LEU A 63 -2.04 -16.78 -14.78
CA LEU A 63 -1.51 -15.53 -14.26
C LEU A 63 -1.03 -15.75 -12.82
N THR A 64 0.10 -15.13 -12.49
CA THR A 64 0.52 -14.94 -11.10
C THR A 64 0.14 -13.53 -10.68
N PHE A 65 -0.55 -13.43 -9.56
CA PHE A 65 -0.93 -12.16 -8.95
C PHE A 65 -0.05 -11.90 -7.74
N HIS A 66 0.57 -10.73 -7.69
CA HIS A 66 1.39 -10.26 -6.59
C HIS A 66 0.69 -9.11 -5.89
N HIS A 67 0.80 -9.09 -4.57
CA HIS A 67 0.33 -7.98 -3.75
C HIS A 67 1.28 -7.80 -2.58
N GLU A 68 1.50 -6.54 -2.25
CA GLU A 68 2.45 -6.13 -1.24
C GLU A 68 1.84 -5.04 -0.38
N GLY A 69 2.07 -5.15 0.93
CA GLY A 69 1.91 -4.05 1.86
C GLY A 69 3.09 -3.95 2.80
N PHE A 70 2.85 -3.46 4.00
CA PHE A 70 3.92 -3.15 4.94
C PHE A 70 4.58 -4.40 5.51
N PHE A 71 3.76 -5.28 6.09
CA PHE A 71 4.25 -6.48 6.77
C PHE A 71 4.46 -7.66 5.83
N TRP A 72 3.62 -7.78 4.81
CA TRP A 72 3.53 -8.98 3.99
C TRP A 72 3.64 -8.65 2.51
N ARG A 73 4.27 -9.57 1.81
CA ARG A 73 4.25 -9.70 0.37
C ARG A 73 3.73 -11.09 0.04
N CYS A 74 2.74 -11.16 -0.82
CA CYS A 74 2.05 -12.39 -1.12
C CYS A 74 1.81 -12.57 -2.61
N TRP A 75 1.71 -13.82 -3.06
CA TRP A 75 1.33 -14.15 -4.42
C TRP A 75 0.42 -15.39 -4.49
N PHE A 76 -0.36 -15.49 -5.55
CA PHE A 76 -1.19 -16.64 -5.87
C PHE A 76 -1.36 -16.78 -7.38
N PHE A 77 -1.72 -17.98 -7.83
CA PHE A 77 -1.97 -18.27 -9.24
C PHE A 77 -3.46 -18.20 -9.53
N GLY A 78 -3.86 -17.65 -10.67
CA GLY A 78 -5.25 -17.61 -11.09
C GLY A 78 -5.40 -17.86 -12.59
N GLU A 79 -6.53 -18.44 -12.97
CA GLU A 79 -6.97 -18.48 -14.36
C GLU A 79 -7.60 -17.13 -14.69
N GLY A 80 -7.12 -16.44 -15.72
CA GLY A 80 -7.68 -15.14 -16.09
C GLY A 80 -7.30 -14.71 -17.50
N TYR A 81 -8.18 -13.94 -18.13
CA TYR A 81 -7.77 -13.12 -19.26
C TYR A 81 -6.99 -11.90 -18.71
N PRO A 82 -5.88 -11.50 -19.34
CA PRO A 82 -5.01 -10.42 -18.86
C PRO A 82 -5.68 -9.04 -18.77
N GLU A 83 -6.90 -8.90 -19.30
CA GLU A 83 -7.51 -7.60 -19.58
C GLU A 83 -8.13 -6.88 -18.37
N THR A 84 -8.37 -7.51 -17.20
CA THR A 84 -9.00 -6.79 -16.09
C THR A 84 -8.50 -7.13 -14.69
N ILE A 85 -7.92 -6.12 -14.02
CA ILE A 85 -7.63 -6.11 -12.57
C ILE A 85 -8.88 -6.39 -11.71
N TRP A 86 -10.08 -6.19 -12.26
CA TRP A 86 -11.36 -6.52 -11.62
C TRP A 86 -11.42 -7.97 -11.16
N THR A 87 -10.86 -8.90 -11.92
CA THR A 87 -10.79 -10.31 -11.51
C THR A 87 -10.01 -10.46 -10.20
N PHE A 88 -8.89 -9.74 -10.03
CA PHE A 88 -8.14 -9.76 -8.77
C PHE A 88 -8.94 -9.19 -7.59
N TRP A 89 -9.65 -8.08 -7.79
CA TRP A 89 -10.37 -7.41 -6.71
C TRP A 89 -11.62 -8.16 -6.24
N TYR A 90 -12.27 -8.91 -7.13
CA TYR A 90 -13.60 -9.47 -6.89
C TYR A 90 -13.68 -11.00 -6.95
N THR A 91 -12.64 -11.71 -7.41
CA THR A 91 -12.63 -13.17 -7.35
C THR A 91 -12.03 -13.69 -6.05
N SER A 92 -12.56 -14.82 -5.57
CA SER A 92 -11.99 -15.53 -4.42
C SER A 92 -10.54 -15.91 -4.77
N GLN A 93 -9.60 -15.38 -3.99
CA GLN A 93 -8.17 -15.65 -4.17
C GLN A 93 -7.96 -17.17 -4.19
N ALA A 94 -7.50 -17.68 -5.33
CA ALA A 94 -7.30 -19.10 -5.52
C ALA A 94 -6.28 -19.60 -4.50
N HIS A 95 -6.66 -20.62 -3.74
CA HIS A 95 -5.76 -21.27 -2.81
C HIS A 95 -4.84 -22.20 -3.59
N PRO A 96 -3.53 -22.22 -3.30
CA PRO A 96 -2.85 -21.61 -2.14
C PRO A 96 -2.32 -20.17 -2.38
N LYS A 97 -2.48 -19.30 -1.35
CA LYS A 97 -1.80 -17.99 -1.24
C LYS A 97 -0.47 -18.18 -0.51
N PHE A 98 0.61 -17.74 -1.12
CA PHE A 98 1.95 -17.78 -0.53
C PHE A 98 2.33 -16.40 -0.03
N CYS A 99 2.80 -16.31 1.22
CA CYS A 99 3.14 -15.04 1.86
C CYS A 99 4.50 -15.12 2.54
N MET A 100 5.23 -14.02 2.45
CA MET A 100 6.51 -13.81 3.11
C MET A 100 6.58 -12.39 3.68
N HIS A 101 7.48 -12.16 4.63
CA HIS A 101 7.63 -10.86 5.27
C HIS A 101 8.17 -9.82 4.28
N GLY A 102 7.39 -8.76 4.05
CA GLY A 102 7.68 -7.73 3.05
C GLY A 102 8.74 -6.71 3.47
N TYR A 103 9.12 -6.66 4.75
CA TYR A 103 10.18 -5.75 5.23
C TYR A 103 11.61 -6.28 5.00
N LEU A 104 11.76 -7.56 4.62
CA LEU A 104 13.05 -8.19 4.36
C LEU A 104 13.55 -8.00 2.92
N PHE A 105 12.70 -7.47 2.02
CA PHE A 105 12.99 -7.39 0.60
C PHE A 105 12.77 -5.97 0.10
N PRO A 106 13.72 -5.40 -0.66
CA PRO A 106 13.53 -4.10 -1.26
C PRO A 106 12.53 -4.18 -2.42
N MET A 107 12.37 -5.34 -3.05
CA MET A 107 11.67 -5.51 -4.33
C MET A 107 10.35 -6.29 -4.24
N PRO A 108 9.30 -5.92 -5.01
CA PRO A 108 8.09 -6.71 -5.19
C PRO A 108 8.32 -7.99 -6.00
N ILE A 109 9.50 -8.17 -6.61
CA ILE A 109 9.95 -9.38 -7.32
C ILE A 109 11.49 -9.44 -7.24
N ALA A 110 12.06 -10.19 -6.29
CA ALA A 110 13.50 -10.48 -6.26
C ALA A 110 13.68 -11.93 -6.69
N LEU A 111 14.20 -12.16 -7.90
CA LEU A 111 14.44 -13.51 -8.44
C LEU A 111 15.90 -13.78 -8.81
N GLY A 112 16.79 -12.77 -8.70
CA GLY A 112 18.21 -12.87 -9.05
C GLY A 112 19.16 -13.17 -7.88
N PRO A 113 20.39 -13.61 -8.16
CA PRO A 113 21.40 -13.92 -7.14
C PRO A 113 21.89 -12.65 -6.41
N PHE A 114 22.18 -12.80 -5.11
CA PHE A 114 22.66 -11.72 -4.25
C PHE A 114 24.17 -11.48 -4.42
N PRO A 115 24.66 -10.22 -4.47
CA PRO A 115 23.92 -8.96 -4.54
C PRO A 115 23.68 -8.48 -5.99
N HIS A 116 22.46 -8.01 -6.28
CA HIS A 116 22.10 -7.42 -7.57
C HIS A 116 22.06 -5.87 -7.47
N PRO A 117 22.53 -5.09 -8.47
CA PRO A 117 22.56 -3.61 -8.39
C PRO A 117 21.19 -2.94 -8.17
N SER A 118 20.11 -3.67 -8.48
CA SER A 118 18.72 -3.31 -8.23
C SER A 118 18.39 -3.19 -6.72
N TYR A 119 19.11 -3.94 -5.90
CA TYR A 119 18.89 -4.01 -4.46
C TYR A 119 19.11 -2.65 -3.77
N ASP A 120 20.08 -1.84 -4.24
CA ASP A 120 20.53 -0.64 -3.54
C ASP A 120 19.51 0.51 -3.58
N THR A 121 18.94 0.85 -4.73
CA THR A 121 18.00 1.99 -4.84
C THR A 121 16.66 1.68 -4.19
N THR A 122 16.21 0.44 -4.28
CA THR A 122 14.92 0.04 -3.75
C THR A 122 14.96 -0.22 -2.24
N ALA A 123 16.10 -0.65 -1.69
CA ALA A 123 16.31 -0.75 -0.25
C ALA A 123 16.23 0.63 0.42
N VAL A 124 16.80 1.66 -0.20
CA VAL A 124 16.71 3.03 0.30
C VAL A 124 15.25 3.52 0.30
N TYR A 125 14.53 3.32 -0.80
CA TYR A 125 13.10 3.66 -0.88
C TYR A 125 12.28 2.95 0.21
N ARG A 126 12.45 1.64 0.36
CA ARG A 126 11.75 0.82 1.34
C ARG A 126 12.06 1.26 2.77
N GLY A 127 13.30 1.66 3.05
CA GLY A 127 13.73 2.22 4.33
C GLY A 127 13.00 3.51 4.67
N PHE A 128 12.97 4.48 3.74
CA PHE A 128 12.24 5.74 3.95
C PHE A 128 10.73 5.52 4.10
N TRP A 129 10.15 4.68 3.26
CA TRP A 129 8.74 4.32 3.35
C TRP A 129 8.41 3.72 4.72
N THR A 130 9.29 2.85 5.23
CA THR A 130 9.14 2.22 6.54
C THR A 130 9.22 3.23 7.68
N ALA A 131 10.21 4.12 7.66
CA ALA A 131 10.37 5.14 8.69
C ALA A 131 9.18 6.10 8.72
N PHE A 132 8.75 6.59 7.55
CA PHE A 132 7.66 7.56 7.45
C PHE A 132 6.32 6.98 7.86
N ILE A 133 5.95 5.77 7.41
CA ILE A 133 4.67 5.17 7.78
C ILE A 133 4.60 4.86 9.28
N MET A 134 5.69 4.37 9.89
CA MET A 134 5.76 4.12 11.32
C MET A 134 5.63 5.42 12.13
N LEU A 135 6.36 6.47 11.73
CA LEU A 135 6.28 7.77 12.38
C LEU A 135 4.89 8.40 12.21
N ALA A 136 4.27 8.26 11.04
CA ALA A 136 2.94 8.78 10.77
C ALA A 136 1.86 8.08 11.62
N VAL A 137 1.93 6.75 11.74
CA VAL A 137 1.02 5.97 12.60
C VAL A 137 1.25 6.32 14.07
N ALA A 138 2.50 6.37 14.53
CA ALA A 138 2.83 6.71 15.91
C ALA A 138 2.32 8.11 16.30
N THR A 139 2.58 9.12 15.46
CA THR A 139 2.09 10.49 15.67
C THR A 139 0.56 10.56 15.65
N GLY A 140 -0.10 9.82 14.76
CA GLY A 140 -1.57 9.74 14.70
C GLY A 140 -2.18 9.15 15.97
N LEU A 141 -1.60 8.05 16.48
CA LEU A 141 -2.03 7.41 17.73
C LEU A 141 -1.81 8.31 18.94
N VAL A 142 -0.63 8.94 19.05
CA VAL A 142 -0.34 9.90 20.14
C VAL A 142 -1.29 11.10 20.09
N GLY A 143 -1.54 11.66 18.91
CA GLY A 143 -2.50 12.75 18.73
C GLY A 143 -3.91 12.35 19.13
N GLY A 144 -4.36 11.17 18.69
CA GLY A 144 -5.65 10.59 19.07
C GLY A 144 -5.80 10.41 20.57
N LEU A 145 -4.80 9.82 21.24
CA LEU A 145 -4.80 9.63 22.70
C LEU A 145 -4.87 10.97 23.44
N LEU A 146 -4.07 11.96 23.04
CA LEU A 146 -4.09 13.29 23.65
C LEU A 146 -5.47 13.98 23.52
N LEU A 147 -6.16 13.75 22.41
CA LEU A 147 -7.50 14.30 22.17
C LEU A 147 -8.58 13.54 22.96
N VAL A 148 -8.53 12.20 22.99
CA VAL A 148 -9.43 11.37 23.80
C VAL A 148 -9.31 11.72 25.29
N CYS A 149 -8.07 11.90 25.77
CA CYS A 149 -7.84 12.34 27.14
C CYS A 149 -8.15 13.83 27.33
N GLY A 150 -7.92 14.69 26.33
CA GLY A 150 -8.06 16.14 26.44
C GLY A 150 -9.49 16.68 26.34
N VAL A 151 -10.35 16.01 25.57
CA VAL A 151 -11.74 16.43 25.32
C VAL A 151 -12.57 16.45 26.62
N PRO A 152 -12.56 15.41 27.47
CA PRO A 152 -13.33 15.39 28.72
C PRO A 152 -12.92 16.50 29.71
N PHE A 153 -11.64 16.89 29.71
CA PHE A 153 -11.12 17.91 30.63
C PHE A 153 -11.08 19.32 30.03
N VAL A 154 -11.58 19.49 28.79
CA VAL A 154 -11.61 20.78 28.05
C VAL A 154 -10.24 21.47 28.05
N SER A 155 -9.15 20.68 28.00
CA SER A 155 -7.79 21.21 28.08
C SER A 155 -7.40 21.86 26.75
N PRO A 156 -7.22 23.20 26.68
CA PRO A 156 -6.86 23.88 25.44
C PRO A 156 -5.48 23.45 24.91
N ARG A 157 -4.56 23.11 25.83
CA ARG A 157 -3.24 22.59 25.48
C ARG A 157 -3.34 21.22 24.80
N SER A 158 -4.20 20.33 25.31
CA SER A 158 -4.38 19.01 24.73
C SER A 158 -4.98 19.08 23.32
N TYR A 159 -5.94 19.98 23.09
CA TYR A 159 -6.47 20.24 21.75
C TYR A 159 -5.41 20.74 20.77
N LYS A 160 -4.62 21.74 21.20
CA LYS A 160 -3.58 22.33 20.35
C LYS A 160 -2.49 21.30 20.01
N VAL A 161 -1.97 20.61 21.02
CA VAL A 161 -0.88 19.63 20.85
C VAL A 161 -1.38 18.40 20.11
N GLY A 162 -2.54 17.85 20.47
CA GLY A 162 -3.15 16.71 19.80
C GLY A 162 -3.48 17.00 18.33
N GLY A 163 -4.03 18.18 18.03
CA GLY A 163 -4.24 18.64 16.65
C GLY A 163 -2.94 18.78 15.86
N GLY A 164 -1.87 19.25 16.51
CA GLY A 164 -0.52 19.30 15.92
C GLY A 164 0.03 17.91 15.55
N PHE A 165 -0.16 16.91 16.43
CA PHE A 165 0.22 15.53 16.14
C PHE A 165 -0.58 14.93 14.97
N LEU A 166 -1.89 15.21 14.87
CA LEU A 166 -2.68 14.80 13.71
C LEU A 166 -2.21 15.48 12.42
N LEU A 167 -1.88 16.79 12.44
CA LEU A 167 -1.31 17.48 11.29
C LEU A 167 0.02 16.85 10.84
N ALA A 168 0.90 16.51 11.79
CA ALA A 168 2.16 15.82 11.50
C ALA A 168 1.91 14.44 10.87
N SER A 169 0.98 13.66 11.43
CA SER A 169 0.59 12.35 10.91
C SER A 169 0.07 12.44 9.47
N GLY A 170 -0.89 13.33 9.21
CA GLY A 170 -1.44 13.56 7.88
C GLY A 170 -0.39 14.06 6.88
N GLY A 171 0.52 14.94 7.33
CA GLY A 171 1.63 15.44 6.50
C GLY A 171 2.64 14.35 6.14
N LEU A 172 2.96 13.45 7.08
CA LEU A 172 3.85 12.31 6.83
C LEU A 172 3.21 11.31 5.86
N PHE A 173 1.91 11.00 6.00
CA PHE A 173 1.21 10.15 5.03
C PHE A 173 1.08 10.80 3.66
N LEU A 174 0.86 12.12 3.59
CA LEU A 174 0.86 12.86 2.32
C LEU A 174 2.23 12.76 1.63
N LEU A 175 3.31 12.99 2.38
CA LEU A 175 4.67 12.83 1.87
C LEU A 175 4.95 11.40 1.41
N LEU A 176 4.53 10.41 2.21
CA LEU A 176 4.66 8.98 1.88
C LEU A 176 3.99 8.64 0.54
N ILE A 177 2.74 9.09 0.36
CA ILE A 177 1.98 8.88 -0.87
C ILE A 177 2.65 9.57 -2.05
N PHE A 178 3.07 10.82 -1.88
CA PHE A 178 3.74 11.58 -2.91
C PHE A 178 5.05 10.92 -3.35
N LEU A 179 5.88 10.49 -2.40
CA LEU A 179 7.12 9.77 -2.67
C LEU A 179 6.85 8.44 -3.36
N PHE A 180 5.82 7.69 -2.95
CA PHE A 180 5.45 6.44 -3.60
C PHE A 180 4.98 6.66 -5.05
N VAL A 181 4.14 7.68 -5.31
CA VAL A 181 3.68 8.01 -6.66
C VAL A 181 4.86 8.45 -7.54
N ILE A 182 5.74 9.31 -7.03
CA ILE A 182 6.96 9.71 -7.76
C ILE A 182 7.82 8.48 -8.06
N TRP A 183 8.03 7.64 -7.06
CA TRP A 183 8.83 6.44 -7.23
C TRP A 183 8.22 5.52 -8.29
N LYS A 184 6.93 5.23 -8.17
CA LYS A 184 6.15 4.37 -9.07
C LYS A 184 6.11 4.88 -10.51
N GLU A 185 5.84 6.17 -10.72
CA GLU A 185 5.55 6.73 -12.05
C GLU A 185 6.79 7.33 -12.74
N PHE A 186 7.83 7.76 -11.99
CA PHE A 186 8.97 8.50 -12.56
C PHE A 186 10.35 7.91 -12.27
N ALA A 187 10.57 7.33 -11.08
CA ALA A 187 11.93 6.97 -10.65
C ALA A 187 12.38 5.59 -11.15
N ALA A 188 11.45 4.67 -11.38
CA ALA A 188 11.73 3.39 -12.00
C ALA A 188 10.93 3.28 -13.30
N ASP A 189 11.64 3.06 -14.40
CA ASP A 189 11.07 2.34 -15.54
C ASP A 189 10.78 0.92 -15.05
N PHE A 190 9.67 0.77 -14.30
CA PHE A 190 9.33 -0.45 -13.56
C PHE A 190 9.30 -1.65 -14.47
N GLN A 191 8.84 -1.48 -15.70
CA GLN A 191 8.85 -2.54 -16.68
C GLN A 191 10.26 -2.95 -17.01
N LYS A 192 11.15 -2.02 -17.37
CA LYS A 192 12.56 -2.35 -17.67
C LYS A 192 13.28 -2.99 -16.49
N TYR A 193 12.99 -2.55 -15.28
CA TYR A 193 13.61 -3.04 -14.05
C TYR A 193 13.11 -4.42 -13.64
N ILE A 194 11.79 -4.66 -13.74
CA ILE A 194 11.21 -5.98 -13.52
C ILE A 194 11.64 -6.95 -14.63
N LEU A 195 11.68 -6.50 -15.90
CA LEU A 195 12.13 -7.31 -17.04
C LEU A 195 13.62 -7.67 -16.95
N LEU A 196 14.50 -6.75 -16.55
CA LEU A 196 15.93 -7.02 -16.33
C LEU A 196 16.16 -8.04 -15.21
N GLU A 197 15.34 -8.02 -14.15
CA GLU A 197 15.46 -8.95 -13.02
C GLU A 197 14.72 -10.29 -13.27
N ARG A 198 13.91 -10.36 -14.34
CA ARG A 198 13.11 -11.53 -14.73
C ARG A 198 13.55 -12.26 -15.98
N SER A 199 14.39 -11.65 -16.80
CA SER A 199 14.94 -12.24 -18.02
C SER A 199 15.69 -13.56 -17.77
N GLU A 200 16.06 -13.86 -16.52
CA GLU A 200 16.61 -15.16 -16.12
C GLU A 200 15.58 -16.30 -16.03
N LYS A 201 14.28 -16.01 -15.88
CA LYS A 201 13.22 -17.03 -15.66
C LYS A 201 12.06 -17.01 -16.64
N CYS A 202 11.78 -15.88 -17.29
CA CYS A 202 10.68 -15.74 -18.23
C CYS A 202 11.24 -15.62 -19.65
N MET A 203 10.77 -16.45 -20.58
CA MET A 203 11.13 -16.33 -21.99
C MET A 203 10.43 -15.12 -22.60
N ASP A 204 11.22 -14.09 -22.93
CA ASP A 204 10.93 -12.83 -23.64
C ASP A 204 9.73 -11.95 -23.20
N ASP A 205 10.02 -10.66 -23.00
CA ASP A 205 9.15 -9.46 -22.97
C ASP A 205 7.67 -9.64 -22.53
N VAL A 206 7.46 -10.30 -21.38
CA VAL A 206 6.13 -10.42 -20.78
C VAL A 206 5.71 -9.08 -20.15
N PRO A 207 4.56 -8.48 -20.55
CA PRO A 207 4.09 -7.23 -19.95
C PRO A 207 3.70 -7.44 -18.49
N VAL A 208 4.35 -6.70 -17.59
CA VAL A 208 3.98 -6.66 -16.16
C VAL A 208 3.16 -5.41 -15.90
N HIS A 209 1.94 -5.60 -15.38
CA HIS A 209 1.05 -4.50 -15.04
C HIS A 209 1.08 -4.25 -13.54
N VAL A 210 1.30 -3.00 -13.13
CA VAL A 210 1.44 -2.58 -11.73
C VAL A 210 0.36 -1.56 -11.38
N TYR A 211 -0.39 -1.82 -10.32
CA TYR A 211 -1.54 -1.04 -9.91
C TYR A 211 -1.46 -0.62 -8.45
N TYR A 212 -2.11 0.51 -8.14
CA TYR A 212 -2.32 0.96 -6.76
C TYR A 212 -3.30 0.04 -6.04
N GLY A 213 -3.01 -0.29 -4.79
CA GLY A 213 -3.87 -1.17 -4.00
C GLY A 213 -4.83 -0.46 -3.03
N TRP A 214 -5.70 -1.23 -2.36
CA TRP A 214 -6.74 -0.70 -1.48
C TRP A 214 -6.11 0.03 -0.30
N SER A 215 -5.01 -0.49 0.24
CA SER A 215 -4.27 0.13 1.32
C SER A 215 -3.77 1.53 0.93
N PHE A 216 -3.27 1.67 -0.30
CA PHE A 216 -2.86 2.98 -0.83
C PHE A 216 -4.05 3.93 -0.94
N MET A 217 -5.20 3.45 -1.45
CA MET A 217 -6.42 4.27 -1.56
C MET A 217 -6.97 4.69 -0.20
N PHE A 218 -6.95 3.81 0.80
CA PHE A 218 -7.34 4.14 2.17
C PHE A 218 -6.41 5.19 2.78
N ALA A 219 -5.10 5.06 2.60
CA ALA A 219 -4.16 6.08 3.03
C ALA A 219 -4.46 7.43 2.35
N ALA A 220 -4.66 7.44 1.03
CA ALA A 220 -4.98 8.66 0.28
C ALA A 220 -6.29 9.31 0.75
N ALA A 221 -7.33 8.51 1.02
CA ALA A 221 -8.59 9.00 1.56
C ALA A 221 -8.48 9.51 3.01
N GLY A 222 -7.60 8.90 3.82
CA GLY A 222 -7.38 9.29 5.22
C GLY A 222 -6.69 10.64 5.38
N VAL A 223 -5.76 10.98 4.48
CA VAL A 223 -4.97 12.24 4.54
C VAL A 223 -5.82 13.49 4.71
N PRO A 224 -6.79 13.82 3.83
CA PRO A 224 -7.58 15.04 3.98
C PRO A 224 -8.41 15.05 5.27
N LEU A 225 -8.90 13.89 5.72
CA LEU A 225 -9.68 13.77 6.95
C LEU A 225 -8.84 14.08 8.19
N VAL A 226 -7.64 13.50 8.28
CA VAL A 226 -6.72 13.72 9.41
C VAL A 226 -6.18 15.15 9.41
N LEU A 227 -5.81 15.71 8.24
CA LEU A 227 -5.34 17.09 8.14
C LEU A 227 -6.41 18.09 8.55
N LEU A 228 -7.65 17.91 8.08
CA LEU A 228 -8.77 18.79 8.45
C LEU A 228 -9.09 18.67 9.94
N SER A 229 -9.13 17.46 10.49
CA SER A 229 -9.31 17.23 11.93
C SER A 229 -8.22 17.90 12.76
N GLY A 230 -6.95 17.69 12.39
CA GLY A 230 -5.80 18.27 13.08
C GLY A 230 -5.84 19.79 13.06
N LEU A 231 -6.18 20.40 11.92
CA LEU A 231 -6.33 21.85 11.79
C LEU A 231 -7.45 22.38 12.69
N LEU A 232 -8.61 21.74 12.71
CA LEU A 232 -9.74 22.14 13.56
C LEU A 232 -9.35 22.09 15.04
N PHE A 233 -8.78 20.98 15.52
CA PHE A 233 -8.35 20.87 16.92
C PHE A 233 -7.25 21.85 17.29
N PHE A 234 -6.30 22.08 16.38
CA PHE A 234 -5.24 23.07 16.59
C PHE A 234 -5.81 24.48 16.75
N LEU A 235 -6.74 24.88 15.89
CA LEU A 235 -7.38 26.20 15.94
C LEU A 235 -8.28 26.34 17.18
N ILE A 236 -9.10 25.32 17.51
CA ILE A 236 -9.93 25.32 18.72
C ILE A 236 -9.06 25.50 19.97
N GLY A 237 -7.98 24.71 20.10
CA GLY A 237 -7.07 24.81 21.24
C GLY A 237 -6.39 26.17 21.33
N ARG A 238 -5.98 26.74 20.19
CA ARG A 238 -5.38 28.08 20.12
C ARG A 238 -6.36 29.17 20.53
N ASP A 239 -7.59 29.12 20.05
CA ASP A 239 -8.59 30.15 20.29
C ASP A 239 -9.07 30.13 21.76
N ILE A 240 -9.27 28.94 22.36
CA ILE A 240 -9.57 28.82 23.79
C ILE A 240 -8.41 29.37 24.63
N MET A 241 -7.15 29.04 24.27
CA MET A 241 -5.99 29.52 25.02
C MET A 241 -5.85 31.04 24.96
N LYS A 242 -6.05 31.66 23.80
CA LYS A 242 -6.04 33.13 23.65
C LYS A 242 -7.15 33.83 24.42
N SER A 243 -8.29 33.16 24.66
CA SER A 243 -9.38 33.73 25.45
C SER A 243 -9.15 33.69 26.96
N LEU A 244 -8.12 32.97 27.41
CA LEU A 244 -7.74 32.81 28.81
C LEU A 244 -6.56 33.73 29.21
N GLU A 245 -5.92 34.38 28.24
CA GLU A 245 -4.87 35.39 28.41
C GLU A 245 -5.47 36.81 28.38
#